data_AF-G9PR20-F1
#
_entry.id   AF-G9PR20-F1
#
_cell.length_a   1.000
_cell.length_b   1.000
_cell.length_c   1.000
_cell.angle_alpha   90.00
_cell.angle_beta   90.00
_cell.angle_gamma   90.00
#
_symmetry.space_group_name_H-M   'P 1'
#
loop_
_entity.id
_entity.type
_entity.pdbx_description
1 polymer ?
#
loop_
_entity_poly.entity_id
_entity_poly.type
_entity_poly.pdbx_seq_one_letter_code
_entity_poly.pdbx_strand_id
1 'polypeptide(L)'
;MTEDSLSDSKTSYTVASIPDDLDVQQTQVLKAYVAYDRATWEAYRDMKGTTKVESVTAGDQYQAFKKVYDERAAAGQHVEGEASTSISSVQLNPDGLSSTMTVCADETKVRLVARDGAEVSSDDLGHTISLVVSLIRNQDGWVVNSSSVEGVDQC
;
A
#
# COMPACT_ATOMS: atom_id res chain seq x y z
N MET A 1 7.87 13.88 11.98
CA MET A 1 7.27 12.57 11.66
C MET A 1 8.43 11.61 11.46
N THR A 2 8.31 10.36 11.86
CA THR A 2 9.38 9.36 11.68
C THR A 2 8.83 8.08 11.09
N GLU A 3 9.69 7.31 10.45
CA GLU A 3 9.48 5.96 9.93
C GLU A 3 8.86 5.05 11.00
N ASP A 4 9.44 5.04 12.21
CA ASP A 4 8.94 4.27 13.35
C ASP A 4 7.51 4.66 13.74
N SER A 5 7.16 5.95 13.66
CA SER A 5 5.81 6.42 14.00
C SER A 5 4.74 6.03 12.98
N LEU A 6 5.17 5.63 11.78
CA LEU A 6 4.32 5.21 10.66
C LEU A 6 4.25 3.69 10.51
N SER A 7 5.19 2.97 11.12
CA SER A 7 5.28 1.51 11.12
C SER A 7 4.32 0.88 12.14
N ASP A 8 4.00 -0.42 11.96
CA ASP A 8 3.28 -1.21 12.95
C ASP A 8 3.86 -2.63 13.06
N SER A 9 4.59 -2.84 14.16
CA SER A 9 5.22 -4.13 14.48
C SER A 9 4.22 -5.24 14.82
N LYS A 10 2.98 -4.91 15.23
CA LYS A 10 1.94 -5.93 15.51
C LYS A 10 1.47 -6.61 14.24
N THR A 11 1.54 -5.91 13.11
CA THR A 11 1.14 -6.42 11.80
C THR A 11 2.33 -6.71 10.91
N SER A 12 3.57 -6.60 11.42
CA SER A 12 4.79 -6.76 10.60
C SER A 12 4.80 -5.83 9.38
N TYR A 13 4.35 -4.58 9.57
CA TYR A 13 4.34 -3.53 8.56
C TYR A 13 5.39 -2.47 8.89
N THR A 14 6.28 -2.17 7.96
CA THR A 14 7.39 -1.23 8.17
C THR A 14 7.37 -0.12 7.13
N VAL A 15 7.55 1.13 7.56
CA VAL A 15 7.98 2.22 6.67
C VAL A 15 9.49 2.33 6.81
N ALA A 16 10.24 1.96 5.78
CA ALA A 16 11.69 1.86 5.83
C ALA A 16 12.39 3.19 5.57
N SER A 17 11.81 4.06 4.72
CA SER A 17 12.32 5.40 4.47
C SER A 17 11.22 6.34 3.99
N ILE A 18 11.37 7.61 4.31
CA ILE A 18 10.53 8.72 3.83
C ILE A 18 11.43 9.86 3.32
N PRO A 19 10.92 10.76 2.45
CA PRO A 19 11.68 11.92 2.04
C PRO A 19 11.87 12.91 3.20
N ASP A 20 13.02 13.58 3.22
CA ASP A 20 13.29 14.68 4.14
C ASP A 20 12.50 15.95 3.75
N ASP A 21 12.41 16.90 4.68
CA ASP A 21 11.92 18.27 4.44
C ASP A 21 10.53 18.40 3.80
N LEU A 22 9.64 17.42 4.01
CA LEU A 22 8.25 17.48 3.55
C LEU A 22 7.49 18.66 4.18
N ASP A 23 6.78 19.40 3.35
CA ASP A 23 5.85 20.43 3.84
C ASP A 23 4.61 19.82 4.50
N VAL A 24 3.74 20.68 5.02
CA VAL A 24 2.52 20.26 5.74
C VAL A 24 1.59 19.43 4.84
N GLN A 25 1.43 19.79 3.57
CA GLN A 25 0.53 19.10 2.66
C GLN A 25 1.15 17.79 2.14
N GLN A 26 2.44 17.79 1.79
CA GLN A 26 3.16 16.57 1.42
C GLN A 26 3.17 15.55 2.57
N THR A 27 3.30 16.03 3.81
CA THR A 27 3.18 15.18 5.00
C THR A 27 1.80 14.52 5.12
N GLN A 28 0.72 15.23 4.76
CA GLN A 28 -0.64 14.67 4.76
C GLN A 28 -0.81 13.62 3.67
N VAL A 29 -0.31 13.89 2.47
CA VAL A 29 -0.30 12.93 1.34
C VAL A 29 0.43 11.65 1.73
N LEU A 30 1.64 11.77 2.30
CA LEU A 30 2.43 10.62 2.74
C LEU A 30 1.67 9.76 3.76
N LYS A 31 1.07 10.39 4.78
CA LYS A 31 0.29 9.69 5.80
C LYS A 31 -0.93 8.98 5.20
N ALA A 32 -1.60 9.59 4.22
CA ALA A 32 -2.72 8.97 3.54
C ALA A 32 -2.29 7.73 2.75
N TYR A 33 -1.17 7.81 2.03
CA TYR A 33 -0.58 6.64 1.36
C TYR A 33 -0.25 5.52 2.36
N VAL A 34 0.46 5.82 3.45
CA VAL A 34 0.80 4.81 4.47
C VAL A 34 -0.45 4.19 5.10
N ALA A 35 -1.50 4.97 5.32
CA ALA A 35 -2.77 4.45 5.83
C ALA A 35 -3.42 3.47 4.84
N TYR A 36 -3.36 3.78 3.55
CA TYR A 36 -3.82 2.90 2.46
C TYR A 36 -3.00 1.61 2.37
N ASP A 37 -1.68 1.73 2.32
CA ASP A 37 -0.77 0.60 2.13
C ASP A 37 -0.89 -0.40 3.30
N ARG A 38 -0.88 0.13 4.52
CA ARG A 38 -1.13 -0.67 5.73
C ARG A 38 -2.52 -1.30 5.76
N ALA A 39 -3.57 -0.58 5.37
CA ALA A 39 -4.93 -1.13 5.35
C ALA A 39 -5.04 -2.30 4.35
N THR A 40 -4.37 -2.20 3.21
CA THR A 40 -4.32 -3.23 2.17
C THR A 40 -3.58 -4.47 2.68
N TRP A 41 -2.41 -4.27 3.29
CA TRP A 41 -1.64 -5.32 3.95
C TRP A 41 -2.46 -6.07 5.02
N GLU A 42 -3.10 -5.33 5.93
CA GLU A 42 -3.94 -5.92 6.98
C GLU A 42 -5.11 -6.72 6.40
N ALA A 43 -5.78 -6.20 5.36
CA ALA A 43 -6.90 -6.87 4.73
C ALA A 43 -6.49 -8.19 4.06
N TYR A 44 -5.37 -8.23 3.34
CA TYR A 44 -4.87 -9.48 2.75
C TYR A 44 -4.42 -10.51 3.79
N ARG A 45 -4.00 -10.06 4.98
CA ARG A 45 -3.58 -10.97 6.06
C ARG A 45 -4.76 -11.58 6.79
N ASP A 46 -5.73 -10.76 7.18
CA ASP A 46 -6.82 -11.21 8.05
C ASP A 46 -8.03 -11.76 7.28
N MET A 47 -8.17 -11.36 6.01
CA MET A 47 -9.29 -11.69 5.14
C MET A 47 -10.67 -11.42 5.79
N LYS A 48 -10.79 -10.30 6.54
CA LYS A 48 -12.02 -9.93 7.28
C LYS A 48 -12.90 -8.86 6.62
N GLY A 49 -12.56 -8.45 5.40
CA GLY A 49 -13.32 -7.51 4.59
C GLY A 49 -12.49 -6.31 4.14
N THR A 50 -13.12 -5.43 3.37
CA THR A 50 -12.44 -4.37 2.60
C THR A 50 -12.76 -2.95 3.08
N THR A 51 -13.64 -2.79 4.08
CA THR A 51 -14.18 -1.48 4.49
C THR A 51 -13.10 -0.45 4.84
N LYS A 52 -12.02 -0.88 5.51
CA LYS A 52 -10.91 0.04 5.83
C LYS A 52 -10.21 0.53 4.57
N VAL A 53 -9.94 -0.35 3.61
CA VAL A 53 -9.32 0.01 2.32
C VAL A 53 -10.24 0.91 1.51
N GLU A 54 -11.53 0.61 1.47
CA GLU A 54 -12.55 1.44 0.80
C GLU A 54 -12.55 2.88 1.35
N SER A 55 -12.37 3.07 2.66
CA SER A 55 -12.37 4.41 3.28
C SER A 55 -11.14 5.27 2.96
N VAL A 56 -10.05 4.67 2.49
CA VAL A 56 -8.76 5.34 2.20
C VAL A 56 -8.40 5.31 0.72
N THR A 57 -9.34 4.84 -0.12
CA THR A 57 -9.20 4.78 -1.57
C THR A 57 -10.33 5.53 -2.27
N ALA A 58 -10.08 5.87 -3.52
CA ALA A 58 -11.07 6.33 -4.48
C ALA A 58 -10.72 5.78 -5.86
N GLY A 59 -11.57 6.08 -6.84
CA GLY A 59 -11.30 5.79 -8.25
C GLY A 59 -11.02 4.31 -8.51
N ASP A 60 -10.03 4.07 -9.38
CA ASP A 60 -9.69 2.74 -9.87
C ASP A 60 -8.88 1.92 -8.84
N GLN A 61 -8.24 2.57 -7.87
CA GLN A 61 -7.42 1.87 -6.88
C GLN A 61 -8.23 0.86 -6.05
N TYR A 62 -9.43 1.24 -5.60
CA TYR A 62 -10.26 0.33 -4.81
C TYR A 62 -10.64 -0.92 -5.61
N GLN A 63 -10.96 -0.74 -6.89
CA GLN A 63 -11.36 -1.85 -7.76
C GLN A 63 -10.18 -2.79 -8.04
N ALA A 64 -8.98 -2.24 -8.25
CA ALA A 64 -7.76 -3.03 -8.43
C ALA A 64 -7.44 -3.89 -7.20
N PHE A 65 -7.46 -3.29 -6.00
CA PHE A 65 -7.32 -4.02 -4.74
C PHE A 65 -8.43 -5.08 -4.57
N LYS A 66 -9.69 -4.68 -4.76
CA LYS A 66 -10.84 -5.54 -4.50
C LYS A 66 -10.84 -6.78 -5.39
N LYS A 67 -10.40 -6.64 -6.65
CA LYS A 67 -10.26 -7.78 -7.56
C LYS A 67 -9.34 -8.86 -6.98
N VAL A 68 -8.11 -8.49 -6.60
CA VAL A 68 -7.12 -9.43 -6.04
C VAL A 68 -7.60 -9.98 -4.70
N TYR A 69 -8.22 -9.14 -3.87
CA TYR A 69 -8.83 -9.56 -2.61
C TYR A 69 -9.89 -10.65 -2.81
N ASP A 70 -10.83 -10.44 -3.73
CA ASP A 70 -11.92 -11.38 -4.00
C ASP A 70 -11.38 -12.71 -4.60
N GLU A 71 -10.34 -12.65 -5.43
CA GLU A 71 -9.65 -13.83 -5.98
C GLU A 71 -9.01 -14.68 -4.86
N ARG A 72 -8.23 -14.03 -3.97
CA ARG A 72 -7.61 -14.70 -2.81
C ARG A 72 -8.67 -15.23 -1.83
N ALA A 73 -9.75 -14.47 -1.59
CA ALA A 73 -10.85 -14.88 -0.73
C ALA A 73 -11.56 -16.13 -1.28
N ALA A 74 -11.84 -16.16 -2.59
CA ALA A 74 -12.45 -17.31 -3.25
C ALA A 74 -11.56 -18.56 -3.19
N ALA A 75 -10.24 -18.39 -3.25
CA ALA A 75 -9.27 -19.46 -3.10
C ALA A 75 -9.02 -19.87 -1.63
N GLY A 76 -9.58 -19.14 -0.65
CA GLY A 76 -9.33 -19.36 0.77
C GLY A 76 -7.86 -19.10 1.15
N GLN A 77 -7.25 -18.09 0.53
CA GLN A 77 -5.86 -17.71 0.70
C GLN A 77 -5.73 -16.38 1.45
N HIS A 78 -4.61 -16.21 2.15
CA HIS A 78 -4.20 -14.98 2.81
C HIS A 78 -2.69 -14.78 2.65
N VAL A 79 -2.19 -13.61 2.99
CA VAL A 79 -0.74 -13.35 3.00
C VAL A 79 -0.16 -13.45 4.40
N GLU A 80 1.09 -13.87 4.49
CA GLU A 80 1.89 -13.89 5.71
C GLU A 80 3.27 -13.28 5.49
N GLY A 81 4.02 -13.08 6.58
CA GLY A 81 5.37 -12.54 6.56
C GLY A 81 5.43 -11.08 6.97
N GLU A 82 6.34 -10.33 6.35
CA GLU A 82 6.64 -8.93 6.61
C GLU A 82 6.48 -8.11 5.33
N ALA A 83 5.81 -6.97 5.42
CA ALA A 83 5.72 -6.00 4.33
C ALA A 83 6.45 -4.73 4.73
N SER A 84 7.17 -4.14 3.78
CA SER A 84 7.87 -2.88 4.01
C SER A 84 7.66 -1.92 2.83
N THR A 85 7.69 -0.62 3.08
CA THR A 85 7.60 0.39 2.03
C THR A 85 8.63 1.50 2.21
N SER A 86 9.22 1.96 1.10
CA SER A 86 10.11 3.12 1.04
C SER A 86 9.53 4.17 0.10
N ILE A 87 9.41 5.40 0.58
CA ILE A 87 8.81 6.49 -0.17
C ILE A 87 9.93 7.45 -0.58
N SER A 88 10.20 7.55 -1.88
CA SER A 88 11.33 8.35 -2.38
C SER A 88 10.93 9.75 -2.80
N SER A 89 9.67 9.98 -3.17
CA SER A 89 9.18 11.33 -3.48
C SER A 89 7.69 11.53 -3.21
N VAL A 90 7.34 12.77 -2.87
CA VAL A 90 5.95 13.24 -2.74
C VAL A 90 5.83 14.58 -3.45
N GLN A 91 5.04 14.63 -4.52
CA GLN A 91 4.89 15.82 -5.36
C GLN A 91 3.42 16.23 -5.40
N LEU A 92 3.13 17.45 -4.96
CA LEU A 92 1.81 18.06 -5.14
C LEU A 92 1.69 18.61 -6.55
N ASN A 93 0.56 18.37 -7.19
CA ASN A 93 0.26 18.97 -8.48
C ASN A 93 -0.13 20.45 -8.29
N PRO A 94 0.02 21.30 -9.33
CA PRO A 94 -0.26 22.74 -9.22
C PRO A 94 -1.70 23.09 -8.81
N ASP A 95 -2.64 22.15 -8.97
CA ASP A 95 -4.04 22.32 -8.54
C ASP A 95 -4.21 22.27 -7.01
N GLY A 96 -3.23 21.75 -6.26
CA GLY A 96 -3.32 21.51 -4.81
C GLY A 96 -4.38 20.48 -4.40
N LEU A 97 -4.91 19.73 -5.37
CA LEU A 97 -5.99 18.75 -5.22
C LEU A 97 -5.59 17.34 -5.65
N SER A 98 -4.46 17.20 -6.32
CA SER A 98 -3.87 15.92 -6.69
C SER A 98 -2.38 15.87 -6.35
N SER A 99 -1.85 14.67 -6.20
CA SER A 99 -0.43 14.44 -5.95
C SER A 99 0.04 13.16 -6.62
N THR A 100 1.36 13.09 -6.82
CA THR A 100 2.05 11.90 -7.31
C THR A 100 3.17 11.54 -6.34
N MET A 101 3.30 10.25 -6.05
CA MET A 101 4.36 9.70 -5.21
C MET A 101 5.13 8.62 -5.96
N THR A 102 6.40 8.46 -5.62
CA THR A 102 7.21 7.31 -6.04
C THR A 102 7.50 6.44 -4.82
N VAL A 103 7.18 5.16 -4.93
CA VAL A 103 7.25 4.21 -3.82
C VAL A 103 7.93 2.92 -4.25
N CYS A 104 8.67 2.32 -3.34
CA CYS A 104 9.10 0.92 -3.43
C CYS A 104 8.33 0.12 -2.38
N ALA A 105 7.49 -0.81 -2.81
CA ALA A 105 6.91 -1.83 -1.94
C ALA A 105 7.86 -3.04 -1.91
N ASP A 106 8.35 -3.40 -0.73
CA ASP A 106 9.16 -4.60 -0.52
C ASP A 106 8.26 -5.70 0.03
N GLU A 107 7.92 -6.63 -0.87
CA GLU A 107 7.13 -7.82 -0.61
C GLU A 107 7.98 -9.09 -0.66
N THR A 108 9.32 -8.97 -0.61
CA THR A 108 10.25 -10.12 -0.72
C THR A 108 10.10 -11.14 0.40
N LYS A 109 9.54 -10.71 1.54
CA LYS A 109 9.23 -11.57 2.69
C LYS A 109 7.73 -11.88 2.82
N VAL A 110 6.93 -11.47 1.84
CA VAL A 110 5.50 -11.77 1.79
C VAL A 110 5.29 -13.09 1.05
N ARG A 111 4.47 -13.97 1.62
CA ARG A 111 4.10 -15.24 1.01
C ARG A 111 2.59 -15.42 0.98
N LEU A 112 2.10 -16.09 -0.06
CA LEU A 112 0.71 -16.51 -0.17
C LEU A 112 0.54 -17.85 0.56
N VAL A 113 -0.50 -17.95 1.38
CA VAL A 113 -0.76 -19.13 2.22
C VAL A 113 -2.20 -19.59 2.02
N ALA A 114 -2.39 -20.89 1.86
CA ALA A 114 -3.70 -21.52 1.80
C ALA A 114 -4.32 -21.70 3.19
N ARG A 115 -5.63 -22.00 3.24
CA ARG A 115 -6.36 -22.21 4.50
C ARG A 115 -5.75 -23.26 5.43
N ASP A 116 -5.09 -24.29 4.89
CA ASP A 116 -4.44 -25.35 5.67
C ASP A 116 -3.02 -24.99 6.16
N GLY A 117 -2.55 -23.78 5.84
CA GLY A 117 -1.23 -23.28 6.19
C GLY A 117 -0.14 -23.62 5.19
N ALA A 118 -0.45 -24.30 4.08
CA ALA A 118 0.52 -24.56 3.02
C ALA A 118 0.84 -23.27 2.25
N GLU A 119 2.11 -23.08 1.93
CA GLU A 119 2.54 -22.00 1.05
C GLU A 119 2.09 -22.28 -0.40
N VAL A 120 1.63 -21.23 -1.08
CA VAL A 120 1.14 -21.28 -2.45
C VAL A 120 2.06 -20.46 -3.34
N SER A 121 2.36 -20.98 -4.53
CA SER A 121 3.10 -20.22 -5.55
C SER A 121 2.34 -18.96 -5.96
N SER A 122 3.04 -17.83 -6.02
CA SER A 122 2.51 -16.53 -6.45
C SER A 122 3.48 -15.91 -7.43
N ASP A 123 2.97 -15.33 -8.52
CA ASP A 123 3.79 -14.57 -9.47
C ASP A 123 3.80 -13.06 -9.15
N ASP A 124 2.91 -12.61 -8.25
CA ASP A 124 2.71 -11.20 -7.87
C ASP A 124 3.37 -10.82 -6.53
N LEU A 125 3.76 -11.78 -5.70
CA LEU A 125 4.38 -11.58 -4.38
C LEU A 125 5.84 -12.07 -4.39
N GLY A 126 6.61 -11.72 -3.36
CA GLY A 126 8.01 -12.14 -3.24
C GLY A 126 9.00 -11.24 -3.99
N HIS A 127 8.54 -10.05 -4.38
CA HIS A 127 9.31 -9.09 -5.18
C HIS A 127 9.42 -7.74 -4.48
N THR A 128 10.33 -6.90 -4.96
CA THR A 128 10.21 -5.46 -4.77
C THR A 128 9.46 -4.85 -5.95
N ILE A 129 8.57 -3.89 -5.69
CA ILE A 129 7.70 -3.30 -6.71
C ILE A 129 7.85 -1.79 -6.65
N SER A 130 8.35 -1.22 -7.75
CA SER A 130 8.41 0.22 -7.96
C SER A 130 7.06 0.71 -8.45
N LEU A 131 6.46 1.66 -7.72
CA LEU A 131 5.13 2.19 -7.96
C LEU A 131 5.18 3.70 -8.16
N VAL A 132 4.35 4.19 -9.09
CA VAL A 132 3.88 5.57 -9.09
C VAL A 132 2.46 5.59 -8.58
N VAL A 133 2.22 6.36 -7.52
CA VAL A 133 0.94 6.40 -6.82
C VAL A 133 0.34 7.79 -6.93
N SER A 134 -0.91 7.88 -7.38
CA SER A 134 -1.66 9.13 -7.42
C SER A 134 -2.68 9.19 -6.29
N LEU A 135 -2.69 10.32 -5.60
CA LEU A 135 -3.70 10.64 -4.59
C LEU A 135 -4.51 11.85 -5.04
N ILE A 136 -5.77 11.87 -4.63
CA ILE A 136 -6.66 13.03 -4.78
C ILE A 136 -7.16 13.49 -3.42
N ARG A 137 -7.50 14.77 -3.33
CA ARG A 137 -8.07 15.37 -2.13
C ARG A 137 -9.59 15.45 -2.24
N ASN A 138 -10.30 14.83 -1.30
CA ASN A 138 -11.75 14.93 -1.14
C ASN A 138 -12.10 15.77 0.11
N GLN A 139 -13.37 15.72 0.54
CA GLN A 139 -13.84 16.47 1.73
C GLN A 139 -13.24 15.96 3.04
N ASP A 140 -12.88 14.67 3.10
CA ASP A 140 -12.38 13.99 4.30
C ASP A 140 -10.85 13.96 4.38
N GLY A 141 -10.16 14.23 3.26
CA GLY A 141 -8.70 14.30 3.21
C GLY A 141 -8.12 13.78 1.90
N TRP A 142 -6.88 13.30 1.95
CA TRP A 142 -6.22 12.65 0.82
C TRP A 142 -6.55 11.17 0.81
N VAL A 143 -6.82 10.63 -0.37
CA VAL A 143 -7.08 9.19 -0.61
C VAL A 143 -6.34 8.73 -1.86
N VAL A 144 -5.94 7.45 -1.89
CA VAL A 144 -5.26 6.88 -3.07
C VAL A 144 -6.28 6.64 -4.18
N ASN A 145 -6.03 7.22 -5.35
CA ASN A 145 -6.94 7.16 -6.50
C ASN A 145 -6.52 6.11 -7.52
N SER A 146 -5.22 5.94 -7.74
CA SER A 146 -4.66 4.98 -8.69
C SER A 146 -3.18 4.75 -8.42
N SER A 147 -2.65 3.62 -8.91
CA SER A 147 -1.23 3.30 -8.92
C SER A 147 -0.84 2.61 -10.23
N SER A 148 0.39 2.82 -10.69
CA SER A 148 1.01 2.07 -11.78
C SER A 148 2.29 1.39 -11.30
N VAL A 149 2.54 0.19 -11.82
CA VAL A 149 3.81 -0.52 -11.64
C VAL A 149 4.79 0.01 -12.68
N GLU A 150 5.88 0.60 -12.21
CA GLU A 150 6.98 1.08 -13.05
C GLU A 150 8.10 0.04 -13.20
N GLY A 151 8.22 -0.88 -12.24
CA GLY A 151 9.23 -1.93 -12.27
C GLY A 151 9.04 -2.98 -11.18
N VAL A 152 9.63 -4.15 -11.42
CA VAL A 152 9.69 -5.28 -10.48
C VAL A 152 11.17 -5.62 -10.29
N ASP A 153 11.60 -5.83 -9.05
CA ASP A 153 12.99 -6.11 -8.64
C ASP A 153 13.98 -5.02 -9.08
N GLN A 154 13.54 -3.76 -9.05
CA GLN A 154 14.27 -2.57 -9.51
C GLN A 154 14.42 -1.49 -8.44
N CYS A 155 13.87 -1.75 -7.27
CA CYS A 155 14.13 -1.07 -6.02
C CYS A 155 14.42 -2.16 -4.97
#